data_AF-A0A3D2W7G3-F1
#
_entry.id   AF-A0A3D2W7G3-F1
#
_cell.length_a   1.000
_cell.length_b   1.000
_cell.length_c   1.000
_cell.angle_alpha   90.00
_cell.angle_beta   90.00
_cell.angle_gamma   90.00
#
_symmetry.space_group_name_H-M   'P 1'
#
loop_
_entity.id
_entity.type
_entity.pdbx_description
1 polymer ?
#
loop_
_entity_poly.entity_id
_entity_poly.type
_entity_poly.pdbx_seq_one_letter_code
_entity_poly.pdbx_strand_id
1 'polypeptide(L)'
;MKIMIRIFMAVCICLMSLVPVQAADYQYWSFQLTDGRTITADEYHEKTIVFIFYSAETDAEGNAVNANSAEVLEYLSTDPFAEAENTMTVAAAVEDKTAAEVDAFIDKYGRSENIYYAYNAMDMLDKLVGIEDGMQYTVCALYTNGQVTMMTDYMSPSMYEIDIKKELGILDITYFGLQLKVTFHQDLAREMLDLVNEFRTGDEAWYWNKDNTEKVYAENLNTLVYDYELEKAAMQRAAEVAYYFAHGRADMKTYFDTLEEMGITDVYVGENLITGTSLRNVRNALAGLKESGLPYQYQGHRRNMLNEKHVSCAFACAEYNGLYYWVQEFSYGLIGDSYTPVNTNTETRTIHACDIYTVGWKMEKETLDLAPGTSGKISKINALTISPTKTHKWEDQYRKVENVLSWTSSNEDVISVSGDSFTAKKTGTAVLTAVTPDPSVKVQFTVNVKDEDEGPIITPEPTPAVKTVEMYRLYNPN
;
A
#
# COMPACT_ATOMS: atom_id res chain seq x y z
N MET A 1 3.91 -18.64 27.30
CA MET A 1 4.21 -17.44 28.13
C MET A 1 5.71 -17.06 28.09
N LYS A 2 6.35 -17.15 26.92
CA LYS A 2 7.72 -16.68 26.62
C LYS A 2 7.84 -16.07 25.20
N ILE A 3 6.70 -15.76 24.58
CA ILE A 3 6.59 -15.12 23.25
C ILE A 3 6.05 -13.67 23.39
N MET A 4 5.65 -13.28 24.60
CA MET A 4 4.96 -12.02 24.91
C MET A 4 5.91 -10.81 25.10
N ILE A 5 7.17 -10.92 24.64
CA ILE A 5 8.20 -9.88 24.85
C ILE A 5 8.61 -9.18 23.55
N ARG A 6 8.34 -9.74 22.36
CA ARG A 6 8.89 -9.21 21.09
C ARG A 6 8.08 -8.11 20.41
N ILE A 7 6.89 -7.76 20.89
CA ILE A 7 6.09 -6.63 20.34
C ILE A 7 6.18 -5.36 21.19
N PHE A 8 6.80 -5.44 22.38
CA PHE A 8 7.00 -4.25 23.21
C PHE A 8 8.00 -3.25 22.60
N MET A 9 8.79 -3.63 21.59
CA MET A 9 9.75 -2.72 20.95
C MET A 9 9.14 -1.77 19.92
N ALA A 10 8.10 -2.17 19.17
CA ALA A 10 7.47 -1.28 18.19
C ALA A 10 6.62 -0.18 18.89
N VAL A 11 5.95 -0.51 19.99
CA VAL A 11 5.08 0.42 20.72
C VAL A 11 5.86 1.38 21.64
N CYS A 12 7.07 1.01 22.09
CA CYS A 12 7.86 1.87 22.97
C CYS A 12 8.50 3.09 22.26
N ILE A 13 8.61 3.10 20.93
CA ILE A 13 9.29 4.19 20.21
C ILE A 13 8.38 5.42 20.03
N CYS A 14 7.05 5.23 19.90
CA CYS A 14 6.12 6.36 19.78
C CYS A 14 5.87 7.12 21.09
N LEU A 15 6.24 6.57 22.26
CA LEU A 15 6.02 7.19 23.58
C LEU A 15 7.27 7.80 24.23
N MET A 16 8.44 7.78 23.57
CA MET A 16 9.67 8.39 24.09
C MET A 16 10.00 9.79 23.52
N SER A 17 9.00 10.53 23.03
CA SER A 17 9.17 11.97 22.85
C SER A 17 9.18 12.66 24.22
N LEU A 18 10.34 13.27 24.55
CA LEU A 18 10.60 14.18 25.69
C LEU A 18 11.22 13.60 26.98
N VAL A 19 12.13 12.63 26.89
CA VAL A 19 13.17 12.47 27.91
C VAL A 19 14.53 12.50 27.21
N PRO A 20 15.46 13.41 27.57
CA PRO A 20 16.83 13.29 27.07
C PRO A 20 17.39 11.99 27.64
N VAL A 21 17.51 10.98 26.77
CA VAL A 21 18.20 9.73 27.11
C VAL A 21 19.62 10.14 27.47
N GLN A 22 19.95 9.93 28.74
CA GLN A 22 21.28 10.09 29.30
C GLN A 22 22.28 9.34 28.41
N ALA A 23 23.34 10.02 27.96
CA ALA A 23 24.35 9.50 27.03
C ALA A 23 24.81 8.09 27.46
N ALA A 24 24.27 7.07 26.81
CA ALA A 24 24.77 5.70 26.91
C ALA A 24 26.10 5.64 26.17
N ASP A 25 27.07 4.93 26.73
CA ASP A 25 28.39 4.70 26.15
C ASP A 25 28.27 4.39 24.65
N TYR A 26 28.90 5.21 23.80
CA TYR A 26 28.98 4.95 22.36
C TYR A 26 29.54 3.53 22.16
N GLN A 27 28.70 2.58 21.76
CA GLN A 27 29.19 1.24 21.43
C GLN A 27 30.02 1.35 20.16
N TYR A 28 31.34 1.27 20.33
CA TYR A 28 32.25 1.16 19.21
C TYR A 28 32.08 -0.20 18.57
N TRP A 29 31.77 -0.20 17.28
CA TRP A 29 31.66 -1.39 16.47
C TRP A 29 32.68 -1.35 15.34
N SER A 30 33.02 -2.51 14.80
CA SER A 30 33.94 -2.64 13.68
C SER A 30 33.47 -3.74 12.75
N PHE A 31 33.37 -3.46 11.46
CA PHE A 31 33.03 -4.48 10.45
C PHE A 31 34.29 -4.97 9.76
N GLN A 32 34.45 -6.27 9.67
CA GLN A 32 35.35 -6.84 8.67
C GLN A 32 34.64 -6.80 7.32
N LEU A 33 35.25 -6.10 6.37
CA LEU A 33 34.78 -6.02 5.00
C LEU A 33 35.34 -7.16 4.18
N THR A 34 34.64 -7.55 3.13
CA THR A 34 35.10 -8.65 2.26
C THR A 34 36.42 -8.31 1.53
N ASP A 35 36.72 -7.03 1.34
CA ASP A 35 37.98 -6.54 0.77
C ASP A 35 39.17 -6.54 1.77
N GLY A 36 38.94 -7.01 3.01
CA GLY A 36 39.94 -7.07 4.07
C GLY A 36 40.16 -5.77 4.83
N ARG A 37 39.40 -4.71 4.53
CA ARG A 37 39.37 -3.50 5.37
C ARG A 37 38.52 -3.72 6.61
N THR A 38 38.71 -2.83 7.58
CA THR A 38 37.83 -2.73 8.75
C THR A 38 37.20 -1.34 8.76
N ILE A 39 35.87 -1.24 8.83
CA ILE A 39 35.21 0.04 9.09
C ILE A 39 35.44 0.39 10.56
N THR A 40 36.01 1.56 10.82
CA THR A 40 36.33 2.04 12.17
C THR A 40 35.38 3.13 12.65
N ALA A 41 35.35 3.37 13.97
CA ALA A 41 34.61 4.46 14.61
C ALA A 41 34.77 5.81 13.93
N ASP A 42 35.99 6.14 13.56
CA ASP A 42 36.31 7.42 12.93
C ASP A 42 35.69 7.55 11.53
N GLU A 43 35.48 6.44 10.82
CA GLU A 43 34.88 6.43 9.47
C GLU A 43 33.36 6.59 9.48
N TYR A 44 32.70 6.20 10.59
CA TYR A 44 31.25 6.27 10.70
C TYR A 44 30.71 7.37 11.60
N HIS A 45 31.52 7.94 12.48
CA HIS A 45 31.04 8.93 13.45
C HIS A 45 30.55 10.23 12.79
N GLU A 46 31.10 10.60 11.63
CA GLU A 46 30.72 11.81 10.90
C GLU A 46 29.67 11.56 9.81
N LYS A 47 29.22 10.31 9.63
CA LYS A 47 28.30 9.92 8.55
C LYS A 47 27.01 9.32 9.10
N THR A 48 25.94 9.43 8.32
CA THR A 48 24.77 8.56 8.51
C THR A 48 25.03 7.24 7.81
N ILE A 49 24.73 6.13 8.48
CA ILE A 49 24.97 4.79 7.94
C ILE A 49 23.67 4.07 7.68
N VAL A 50 23.56 3.55 6.46
CA VAL A 50 22.49 2.66 6.02
C VAL A 50 22.99 1.23 6.15
N PHE A 51 22.58 0.55 7.22
CA PHE A 51 22.85 -0.88 7.40
C PHE A 51 21.76 -1.70 6.75
N ILE A 52 22.16 -2.68 5.95
CA ILE A 52 21.25 -3.66 5.34
C ILE A 52 21.79 -5.05 5.66
N PHE A 53 21.15 -5.70 6.61
CA PHE A 53 21.48 -7.05 7.04
C PHE A 53 20.69 -8.06 6.20
N TYR A 54 21.40 -9.04 5.64
CA TYR A 54 20.80 -10.04 4.76
C TYR A 54 21.34 -11.44 5.07
N SER A 55 20.59 -12.45 4.62
CA SER A 55 21.01 -13.84 4.71
C SER A 55 21.76 -14.27 3.44
N ALA A 56 22.98 -14.73 3.60
CA ALA A 56 23.81 -15.32 2.56
C ALA A 56 23.71 -16.86 2.50
N GLU A 57 22.70 -17.45 3.14
CA GLU A 57 22.46 -18.90 3.07
C GLU A 57 22.11 -19.35 1.65
N THR A 58 22.67 -20.49 1.23
CA THR A 58 22.44 -21.06 -0.10
C THR A 58 21.98 -22.52 -0.03
N ASP A 59 21.11 -22.92 -0.96
CA ASP A 59 20.75 -24.31 -1.21
C ASP A 59 21.92 -25.11 -1.82
N ALA A 60 21.69 -26.39 -2.12
CA ALA A 60 22.71 -27.27 -2.70
C ALA A 60 23.13 -26.85 -4.11
N GLU A 61 22.26 -26.12 -4.81
CA GLU A 61 22.48 -25.54 -6.13
C GLU A 61 23.14 -24.15 -6.07
N GLY A 62 23.42 -23.63 -4.87
CA GLY A 62 24.06 -22.34 -4.63
C GLY A 62 23.11 -21.15 -4.78
N ASN A 63 21.79 -21.34 -4.80
CA ASN A 63 20.80 -20.26 -4.81
C ASN A 63 20.47 -19.82 -3.39
N ALA A 64 20.18 -18.53 -3.20
CA ALA A 64 19.75 -17.99 -1.93
C ALA A 64 18.55 -18.77 -1.38
N VAL A 65 18.67 -19.26 -0.14
CA VAL A 65 17.55 -19.86 0.60
C VAL A 65 16.48 -18.82 0.87
N ASN A 66 16.91 -17.57 1.15
CA ASN A 66 16.03 -16.43 1.34
C ASN A 66 15.95 -15.59 0.04
N ALA A 67 14.82 -15.69 -0.66
CA ALA A 67 14.59 -14.93 -1.90
C ALA A 67 14.68 -13.41 -1.69
N ASN A 68 14.30 -12.89 -0.52
CA ASN A 68 14.35 -11.46 -0.22
C ASN A 68 15.81 -10.97 -0.11
N SER A 69 16.72 -11.81 0.37
CA SER A 69 18.14 -11.45 0.45
C SER A 69 18.78 -11.34 -0.93
N ALA A 70 18.38 -12.21 -1.88
CA ALA A 70 18.77 -12.07 -3.28
C ALA A 70 18.22 -10.78 -3.91
N GLU A 71 16.92 -10.52 -3.76
CA GLU A 71 16.25 -9.32 -4.31
C GLU A 71 16.87 -8.02 -3.76
N VAL A 72 17.24 -8.00 -2.48
CA VAL A 72 17.92 -6.87 -1.83
C VAL A 72 19.28 -6.60 -2.44
N LEU A 73 20.08 -7.64 -2.73
CA LEU A 73 21.40 -7.44 -3.35
C LEU A 73 21.30 -6.98 -4.81
N GLU A 74 20.37 -7.57 -5.57
CA GLU A 74 20.06 -7.11 -6.93
C GLU A 74 19.67 -5.63 -6.93
N TYR A 75 18.82 -5.25 -5.97
CA TYR A 75 18.40 -3.87 -5.79
C TYR A 75 19.57 -2.95 -5.39
N LEU A 76 20.39 -3.35 -4.43
CA LEU A 76 21.53 -2.56 -3.97
C LEU A 76 22.59 -2.35 -5.05
N SER A 77 22.69 -3.26 -6.02
CA SER A 77 23.58 -3.08 -7.17
C SER A 77 23.25 -1.83 -8.02
N THR A 78 22.06 -1.24 -7.84
CA THR A 78 21.63 -0.01 -8.52
C THR A 78 22.04 1.28 -7.82
N ASP A 79 22.70 1.19 -6.66
CA ASP A 79 23.07 2.33 -5.81
C ASP A 79 21.91 3.25 -5.44
N PRO A 80 20.86 2.71 -4.80
CA PRO A 80 19.63 3.44 -4.55
C PRO A 80 19.81 4.68 -3.66
N PHE A 81 20.88 4.74 -2.88
CA PHE A 81 21.19 5.83 -1.95
C PHE A 81 22.37 6.70 -2.42
N ALA A 82 22.80 6.62 -3.69
CA ALA A 82 23.92 7.43 -4.20
C ALA A 82 23.72 8.95 -4.08
N GLU A 83 22.46 9.41 -4.06
CA GLU A 83 22.09 10.83 -3.93
C GLU A 83 22.22 11.35 -2.49
N ALA A 84 22.42 10.45 -1.52
CA ALA A 84 22.47 10.76 -0.11
C ALA A 84 23.84 11.35 0.28
N GLU A 85 23.92 12.67 0.40
CA GLU A 85 25.15 13.31 0.90
C GLU A 85 25.50 12.83 2.32
N ASN A 86 26.80 12.70 2.60
CA ASN A 86 27.31 12.31 3.91
C ASN A 86 26.81 10.95 4.45
N THR A 87 26.51 10.02 3.55
CA THR A 87 26.10 8.65 3.92
C THR A 87 27.15 7.59 3.62
N MET A 88 27.00 6.45 4.28
CA MET A 88 27.71 5.21 3.97
C MET A 88 26.70 4.06 3.98
N THR A 89 26.64 3.27 2.90
CA THR A 89 25.79 2.07 2.84
C THR A 89 26.63 0.84 3.11
N VAL A 90 26.20 0.02 4.07
CA VAL A 90 26.86 -1.22 4.46
C VAL A 90 25.87 -2.38 4.32
N ALA A 91 26.12 -3.28 3.38
CA ALA A 91 25.40 -4.54 3.24
C ALA A 91 26.15 -5.62 4.04
N ALA A 92 25.48 -6.21 5.03
CA ALA A 92 26.13 -7.07 6.02
C ALA A 92 25.49 -8.47 6.06
N ALA A 93 26.24 -9.48 5.61
CA ALA A 93 25.83 -10.88 5.75
C ALA A 93 25.90 -11.31 7.22
N VAL A 94 24.83 -11.93 7.73
CA VAL A 94 24.73 -12.26 9.15
C VAL A 94 25.24 -13.66 9.50
N GLU A 95 25.31 -14.56 8.54
CA GLU A 95 25.82 -15.92 8.74
C GLU A 95 27.33 -15.92 9.01
N ASP A 96 27.79 -16.99 9.69
CA ASP A 96 29.21 -17.29 9.83
C ASP A 96 29.77 -17.84 8.51
N LYS A 97 30.19 -16.92 7.63
CA LYS A 97 30.74 -17.19 6.30
C LYS A 97 32.05 -16.45 6.12
N THR A 98 32.95 -17.04 5.35
CA THR A 98 34.19 -16.36 4.96
C THR A 98 33.91 -15.19 4.00
N ALA A 99 34.80 -14.20 3.96
CA ALA A 99 34.73 -13.11 2.99
C ALA A 99 34.55 -13.59 1.54
N ALA A 100 35.23 -14.67 1.15
CA ALA A 100 35.14 -15.24 -0.18
C ALA A 100 33.77 -15.86 -0.48
N GLU A 101 33.12 -16.48 0.51
CA GLU A 101 31.76 -17.03 0.35
C GLU A 101 30.72 -15.92 0.23
N VAL A 102 30.88 -14.84 0.99
CA VAL A 102 30.02 -13.66 0.90
C VAL A 102 30.21 -12.93 -0.43
N ASP A 103 31.46 -12.75 -0.90
CA ASP A 103 31.75 -12.16 -2.21
C ASP A 103 31.13 -12.97 -3.36
N ALA A 104 31.26 -14.30 -3.32
CA ALA A 104 30.65 -15.16 -4.32
C ALA A 104 29.11 -15.04 -4.35
N PHE A 105 28.49 -14.85 -3.18
CA PHE A 105 27.05 -14.61 -3.07
C PHE A 105 26.67 -13.25 -3.66
N ILE A 106 27.39 -12.18 -3.31
CA ILE A 106 27.17 -10.82 -3.85
C ILE A 106 27.32 -10.80 -5.36
N ASP A 107 28.39 -11.37 -5.89
CA ASP A 107 28.68 -11.36 -7.33
C ASP A 107 27.61 -12.09 -8.15
N LYS A 108 26.90 -13.05 -7.54
CA LYS A 108 25.76 -13.75 -8.18
C LYS A 108 24.54 -12.85 -8.36
N TYR A 109 24.29 -11.93 -7.42
CA TYR A 109 23.09 -11.08 -7.38
C TYR A 109 23.35 -9.64 -7.80
N GLY A 110 24.61 -9.21 -7.88
CA GLY A 110 25.00 -7.89 -8.33
C GLY A 110 25.81 -7.15 -7.27
N ARG A 111 26.92 -6.57 -7.72
CA ARG A 111 27.83 -5.78 -6.88
C ARG A 111 27.77 -4.31 -7.30
N SER A 112 27.66 -3.44 -6.31
CA SER A 112 27.97 -2.02 -6.45
C SER A 112 29.39 -1.73 -5.95
N GLU A 113 30.08 -0.79 -6.58
CA GLU A 113 31.36 -0.27 -6.09
C GLU A 113 31.21 0.78 -4.97
N ASN A 114 30.01 1.33 -4.77
CA ASN A 114 29.72 2.38 -3.79
C ASN A 114 29.19 1.82 -2.46
N ILE A 115 28.98 0.51 -2.37
CA ILE A 115 28.47 -0.18 -1.18
C ILE A 115 29.59 -0.98 -0.51
N TYR A 116 29.65 -0.87 0.81
CA TYR A 116 30.57 -1.66 1.62
C TYR A 116 29.92 -3.00 1.97
N TYR A 117 30.62 -4.09 1.73
CA TYR A 117 30.13 -5.44 2.01
C TYR A 117 30.84 -6.02 3.22
N ALA A 118 30.08 -6.36 4.26
CA ALA A 118 30.56 -6.95 5.49
C ALA A 118 30.04 -8.38 5.66
N TYR A 119 30.74 -9.16 6.48
CA TYR A 119 30.40 -10.55 6.80
C TYR A 119 30.44 -10.80 8.30
N ASN A 120 29.85 -11.91 8.76
CA ASN A 120 29.76 -12.32 10.16
C ASN A 120 29.10 -11.27 11.07
N ALA A 121 28.03 -10.65 10.58
CA ALA A 121 27.41 -9.50 11.23
C ALA A 121 26.35 -9.81 12.29
N MET A 122 26.11 -11.07 12.66
CA MET A 122 25.06 -11.43 13.63
C MET A 122 25.23 -10.76 15.01
N ASP A 123 26.46 -10.73 15.55
CA ASP A 123 26.74 -10.05 16.82
C ASP A 123 26.45 -8.55 16.76
N MET A 124 26.59 -7.95 15.56
CA MET A 124 26.25 -6.55 15.34
C MET A 124 24.75 -6.34 15.24
N LEU A 125 24.07 -7.20 14.50
CA LEU A 125 22.62 -7.20 14.41
C LEU A 125 22.03 -7.29 15.82
N ASP A 126 22.52 -8.20 16.65
CA ASP A 126 22.11 -8.28 18.06
C ASP A 126 22.37 -6.95 18.82
N LYS A 127 23.57 -6.38 18.71
CA LYS A 127 23.91 -5.14 19.43
C LYS A 127 23.14 -3.90 18.97
N LEU A 128 22.93 -3.75 17.67
CA LEU A 128 22.27 -2.58 17.09
C LEU A 128 20.74 -2.70 17.15
N VAL A 129 20.19 -3.90 16.95
CA VAL A 129 18.76 -4.11 16.76
C VAL A 129 18.13 -5.17 17.68
N GLY A 130 18.90 -5.85 18.53
CA GLY A 130 18.39 -6.81 19.52
C GLY A 130 17.88 -8.13 18.94
N ILE A 131 18.35 -8.51 17.74
CA ILE A 131 17.99 -9.76 17.09
C ILE A 131 19.08 -10.80 17.36
N GLU A 132 18.79 -11.73 18.25
CA GLU A 132 19.73 -12.72 18.77
C GLU A 132 19.78 -14.04 17.96
N ASP A 133 18.72 -14.36 17.18
CA ASP A 133 18.54 -15.69 16.56
C ASP A 133 17.94 -15.61 15.15
N GLY A 134 18.79 -15.67 14.12
CA GLY A 134 18.42 -15.91 12.73
C GLY A 134 17.54 -14.81 12.08
N MET A 135 17.75 -14.56 10.79
CA MET A 135 16.95 -13.59 10.05
C MET A 135 15.92 -14.28 9.17
N GLN A 136 14.63 -14.02 9.41
CA GLN A 136 13.57 -14.43 8.49
C GLN A 136 13.40 -13.43 7.33
N TYR A 137 13.72 -12.16 7.57
CA TYR A 137 13.61 -11.06 6.62
C TYR A 137 14.87 -10.20 6.66
N THR A 138 15.13 -9.47 5.60
CA THR A 138 16.19 -8.45 5.57
C THR A 138 15.84 -7.35 6.57
N VAL A 139 16.82 -6.95 7.37
CA VAL A 139 16.68 -5.88 8.36
C VAL A 139 17.48 -4.70 7.89
N CYS A 140 16.87 -3.52 7.89
CA CYS A 140 17.53 -2.27 7.64
C CYS A 140 17.58 -1.43 8.92
N ALA A 141 18.70 -0.75 9.15
CA ALA A 141 18.84 0.22 10.23
C ALA A 141 19.57 1.47 9.74
N LEU A 142 19.11 2.64 10.18
CA LEU A 142 19.84 3.91 10.02
C LEU A 142 20.55 4.24 11.32
N TYR A 143 21.85 4.50 11.21
CA TYR A 143 22.69 4.89 12.32
C TYR A 143 23.24 6.29 12.10
N THR A 144 22.87 7.23 12.98
CA THR A 144 23.26 8.63 12.87
C THR A 144 23.73 9.13 14.23
N ASN A 145 24.86 9.84 14.28
CA ASN A 145 25.40 10.46 15.51
C ASN A 145 25.52 9.50 16.71
N GLY A 146 25.88 8.25 16.45
CA GLY A 146 26.10 7.27 17.52
C GLY A 146 24.88 6.45 17.91
N GLN A 147 23.72 6.64 17.27
CA GLN A 147 22.46 6.00 17.63
C GLN A 147 21.71 5.46 16.41
N VAL A 148 20.95 4.38 16.61
CA VAL A 148 19.99 3.92 15.61
C VAL A 148 18.80 4.88 15.60
N THR A 149 18.57 5.56 14.49
CA THR A 149 17.47 6.53 14.31
C THR A 149 16.26 5.92 13.61
N MET A 150 16.46 4.85 12.84
CA MET A 150 15.41 4.07 12.19
C MET A 150 15.79 2.60 12.16
N MET A 151 14.79 1.73 12.28
CA MET A 151 14.92 0.31 12.05
C MET A 151 13.66 -0.21 11.37
N THR A 152 13.83 -1.09 10.40
CA THR A 152 12.71 -1.74 9.73
C THR A 152 13.07 -3.14 9.22
N ASP A 153 12.09 -4.04 9.22
CA ASP A 153 12.15 -5.39 8.67
C ASP A 153 11.06 -5.57 7.60
N TYR A 154 11.46 -5.61 6.33
CA TYR A 154 10.49 -5.71 5.22
C TYR A 154 10.72 -6.92 4.33
N MET A 155 9.63 -7.31 3.67
CA MET A 155 9.63 -8.39 2.69
C MET A 155 10.12 -7.95 1.30
N SER A 156 10.17 -6.64 0.97
CA SER A 156 10.56 -6.15 -0.36
C SER A 156 11.47 -4.91 -0.28
N PRO A 157 12.48 -4.79 -1.17
CA PRO A 157 13.38 -3.63 -1.25
C PRO A 157 12.72 -2.27 -1.42
N SER A 158 11.62 -2.23 -2.17
CA SER A 158 10.92 -0.97 -2.48
C SER A 158 10.31 -0.31 -1.24
N MET A 159 10.02 -1.07 -0.17
CA MET A 159 9.42 -0.54 1.05
C MET A 159 10.45 0.16 1.95
N TYR A 160 11.60 -0.44 2.25
CA TYR A 160 12.60 0.26 3.06
C TYR A 160 13.24 1.44 2.32
N GLU A 161 13.34 1.41 0.98
CA GLU A 161 13.91 2.51 0.20
C GLU A 161 13.25 3.84 0.56
N ILE A 162 11.92 3.87 0.57
CA ILE A 162 11.17 5.09 0.74
C ILE A 162 11.37 5.63 2.16
N ASP A 163 11.29 4.75 3.17
CA ASP A 163 11.51 5.13 4.56
C ASP A 163 12.94 5.64 4.78
N ILE A 164 13.94 4.95 4.22
CA ILE A 164 15.34 5.38 4.30
C ILE A 164 15.54 6.73 3.62
N LYS A 165 15.06 6.90 2.38
CA LYS A 165 15.24 8.15 1.65
C LYS A 165 14.54 9.32 2.34
N LYS A 166 13.40 9.07 2.99
CA LYS A 166 12.70 10.05 3.81
C LYS A 166 13.53 10.45 5.03
N GLU A 167 14.06 9.49 5.77
CA GLU A 167 14.89 9.76 6.96
C GLU A 167 16.23 10.42 6.61
N LEU A 168 16.78 10.10 5.44
CA LEU A 168 17.97 10.76 4.88
C LEU A 168 17.67 12.15 4.31
N GLY A 169 16.41 12.60 4.25
CA GLY A 169 16.02 13.89 3.70
C GLY A 169 16.23 14.01 2.18
N ILE A 170 16.33 12.88 1.49
CA ILE A 170 16.47 12.80 0.02
C ILE A 170 15.09 12.84 -0.63
N LEU A 171 14.08 12.38 0.09
CA LEU A 171 12.72 12.24 -0.39
C LEU A 171 11.73 12.96 0.53
N ASP A 172 11.15 14.04 0.01
CA ASP A 172 10.00 14.69 0.62
C ASP A 172 8.72 14.02 0.10
N ILE A 173 7.84 13.64 1.03
CA ILE A 173 6.57 12.97 0.72
C ILE A 173 5.43 13.88 1.13
N THR A 174 4.55 14.19 0.19
CA THR A 174 3.37 14.99 0.45
C THR A 174 2.18 14.08 0.74
N TYR A 175 1.67 14.14 1.97
CA TYR A 175 0.46 13.40 2.36
C TYR A 175 -0.79 14.30 2.25
N PHE A 176 -1.87 13.74 1.74
CA PHE A 176 -3.14 14.44 1.55
C PHE A 176 -4.35 13.51 1.65
N GLY A 177 -5.52 14.11 1.84
CA GLY A 177 -6.80 13.41 1.90
C GLY A 177 -7.57 13.52 0.58
N LEU A 178 -7.96 12.40 0.01
CA LEU A 178 -8.87 12.33 -1.15
C LEU A 178 -10.28 12.01 -0.69
N GLN A 179 -11.28 12.64 -1.31
CA GLN A 179 -12.68 12.34 -1.03
C GLN A 179 -13.24 11.42 -2.13
N LEU A 180 -13.23 10.12 -1.89
CA LEU A 180 -13.74 9.13 -2.83
C LEU A 180 -15.19 8.79 -2.50
N LYS A 181 -16.07 8.82 -3.50
CA LYS A 181 -17.47 8.43 -3.35
C LYS A 181 -17.68 7.00 -3.81
N VAL A 182 -18.12 6.12 -2.92
CA VAL A 182 -18.34 4.69 -3.17
C VAL A 182 -19.74 4.27 -2.72
N THR A 183 -20.29 3.19 -3.28
CA THR A 183 -21.54 2.58 -2.81
C THR A 183 -21.25 1.31 -2.04
N PHE A 184 -21.64 1.25 -0.77
CA PHE A 184 -21.47 0.03 0.02
C PHE A 184 -22.56 -1.00 -0.29
N HIS A 185 -22.19 -2.28 -0.17
CA HIS A 185 -23.07 -3.43 -0.33
C HIS A 185 -22.92 -4.38 0.87
N GLN A 186 -23.08 -3.87 2.09
CA GLN A 186 -22.94 -4.71 3.30
C GLN A 186 -24.03 -5.77 3.44
N ASP A 187 -25.15 -5.63 2.74
CA ASP A 187 -26.15 -6.67 2.60
C ASP A 187 -25.55 -7.92 1.94
N LEU A 188 -24.82 -7.74 0.84
CA LEU A 188 -24.08 -8.81 0.16
C LEU A 188 -22.85 -9.24 0.96
N ALA A 189 -22.15 -8.29 1.60
CA ALA A 189 -20.92 -8.59 2.30
C ALA A 189 -21.14 -9.51 3.51
N ARG A 190 -22.22 -9.30 4.27
CA ARG A 190 -22.55 -10.12 5.43
C ARG A 190 -22.93 -11.56 5.07
N GLU A 191 -23.45 -11.82 3.87
CA GLU A 191 -23.69 -13.20 3.38
C GLU A 191 -22.40 -14.03 3.27
N MET A 192 -21.24 -13.38 3.16
CA MET A 192 -19.93 -14.05 3.04
C MET A 192 -19.59 -14.90 4.27
N LEU A 193 -20.13 -14.57 5.45
CA LEU A 193 -19.87 -15.30 6.69
C LEU A 193 -20.25 -16.77 6.58
N ASP A 194 -21.48 -17.04 6.15
CA ASP A 194 -22.00 -18.40 6.05
C ASP A 194 -21.18 -19.20 5.04
N LEU A 195 -20.78 -18.57 3.93
CA LEU A 195 -20.04 -19.23 2.88
C LEU A 195 -18.58 -19.53 3.27
N VAL A 196 -17.93 -18.60 3.98
CA VAL A 196 -16.58 -18.83 4.52
C VAL A 196 -16.61 -19.91 5.60
N ASN A 197 -17.63 -19.91 6.46
CA ASN A 197 -17.81 -20.96 7.47
C ASN A 197 -18.10 -22.31 6.83
N GLU A 198 -18.97 -22.38 5.81
CA GLU A 198 -19.20 -23.59 5.01
C GLU A 198 -17.90 -24.10 4.39
N PHE A 199 -17.08 -23.19 3.85
CA PHE A 199 -15.76 -23.54 3.30
C PHE A 199 -14.80 -24.09 4.36
N ARG A 200 -14.73 -23.45 5.53
CA ARG A 200 -13.85 -23.85 6.65
C ARG A 200 -14.24 -25.21 7.26
N THR A 201 -15.54 -25.52 7.33
CA THR A 201 -16.02 -26.76 7.94
C THR A 201 -16.34 -27.87 6.95
N GLY A 202 -16.20 -27.61 5.65
CA GLY A 202 -16.53 -28.56 4.58
C GLY A 202 -15.32 -29.32 4.04
N ASP A 203 -15.59 -30.25 3.11
CA ASP A 203 -14.57 -31.13 2.50
C ASP A 203 -13.55 -30.39 1.62
N GLU A 204 -13.80 -29.11 1.33
CA GLU A 204 -12.89 -28.26 0.58
C GLU A 204 -11.86 -27.54 1.46
N ALA A 205 -11.81 -27.75 2.77
CA ALA A 205 -10.82 -27.17 3.68
C ALA A 205 -9.42 -27.79 3.53
N TRP A 206 -8.81 -27.64 2.35
CA TRP A 206 -7.45 -28.10 2.04
C TRP A 206 -6.66 -27.02 1.32
N TYR A 207 -5.34 -27.10 1.21
CA TYR A 207 -4.50 -26.30 0.31
C TYR A 207 -3.38 -27.18 -0.26
N TRP A 208 -2.72 -26.79 -1.35
CA TRP A 208 -1.59 -27.58 -1.88
C TRP A 208 -0.41 -27.56 -0.89
N ASN A 209 0.42 -28.60 -0.85
CA ASN A 209 1.75 -28.47 -0.25
C ASN A 209 2.66 -27.59 -1.14
N LYS A 210 3.82 -27.16 -0.61
CA LYS A 210 4.76 -26.27 -1.34
C LYS A 210 5.15 -26.80 -2.72
N ASP A 211 5.26 -28.12 -2.84
CA ASP A 211 5.66 -28.81 -4.08
C ASP A 211 4.51 -29.05 -5.06
N ASN A 212 3.27 -28.69 -4.71
CA ASN A 212 2.06 -28.91 -5.52
C ASN A 212 1.76 -30.38 -5.85
N THR A 213 2.18 -31.31 -5.00
CA THR A 213 2.00 -32.76 -5.19
C THR A 213 0.83 -33.32 -4.40
N GLU A 214 0.48 -32.70 -3.27
CA GLU A 214 -0.48 -33.24 -2.31
C GLU A 214 -1.39 -32.13 -1.75
N LYS A 215 -2.63 -32.51 -1.41
CA LYS A 215 -3.53 -31.64 -0.66
C LYS A 215 -3.28 -31.81 0.84
N VAL A 216 -2.95 -30.72 1.51
CA VAL A 216 -2.89 -30.61 2.97
C VAL A 216 -4.26 -30.17 3.46
N TYR A 217 -4.94 -31.02 4.23
CA TYR A 217 -6.22 -30.68 4.84
C TYR A 217 -5.99 -29.86 6.10
N ALA A 218 -6.69 -28.73 6.21
CA ALA A 218 -6.60 -27.86 7.37
C ALA A 218 -7.37 -28.49 8.53
N GLU A 219 -6.72 -28.57 9.69
CA GLU A 219 -7.28 -29.16 10.91
C GLU A 219 -7.71 -28.06 11.90
N ASN A 220 -8.47 -28.45 12.93
CA ASN A 220 -8.90 -27.57 14.04
C ASN A 220 -9.64 -26.29 13.63
N LEU A 221 -10.27 -26.27 12.46
CA LEU A 221 -11.04 -25.13 12.00
C LEU A 221 -12.38 -25.03 12.73
N ASN A 222 -12.57 -23.90 13.40
CA ASN A 222 -13.87 -23.51 13.94
C ASN A 222 -14.57 -22.53 12.99
N THR A 223 -15.90 -22.45 13.10
CA THR A 223 -16.67 -21.36 12.51
C THR A 223 -16.22 -20.02 13.11
N LEU A 224 -16.08 -19.02 12.26
CA LEU A 224 -15.76 -17.65 12.64
C LEU A 224 -17.01 -16.92 13.12
N VAL A 225 -16.81 -16.01 14.07
CA VAL A 225 -17.85 -15.07 14.56
C VAL A 225 -17.78 -13.77 13.79
N TYR A 226 -18.92 -13.18 13.41
CA TYR A 226 -18.94 -11.88 12.76
C TYR A 226 -18.61 -10.76 13.74
N ASP A 227 -17.69 -9.89 13.35
CA ASP A 227 -17.19 -8.79 14.16
C ASP A 227 -17.61 -7.45 13.55
N TYR A 228 -18.58 -6.78 14.17
CA TYR A 228 -19.16 -5.53 13.68
C TYR A 228 -18.28 -4.31 13.93
N GLU A 229 -17.32 -4.39 14.87
CA GLU A 229 -16.31 -3.36 15.03
C GLU A 229 -15.24 -3.48 13.95
N LEU A 230 -14.78 -4.70 13.65
CA LEU A 230 -13.88 -4.99 12.53
C LEU A 230 -14.50 -4.65 11.17
N GLU A 231 -15.83 -4.80 11.02
CA GLU A 231 -16.55 -4.42 9.79
C GLU A 231 -16.31 -2.95 9.42
N LYS A 232 -16.21 -2.06 10.40
CA LYS A 232 -15.97 -0.63 10.12
C LYS A 232 -14.60 -0.43 9.46
N ALA A 233 -13.58 -1.17 9.90
CA ALA A 233 -12.26 -1.16 9.28
C ALA A 233 -12.28 -1.78 7.89
N ALA A 234 -12.94 -2.93 7.72
CA ALA A 234 -13.12 -3.57 6.42
C ALA A 234 -13.82 -2.63 5.41
N MET A 235 -14.82 -1.85 5.84
CA MET A 235 -15.50 -0.87 4.99
C MET A 235 -14.61 0.32 4.60
N GLN A 236 -13.78 0.82 5.52
CA GLN A 236 -12.78 1.84 5.18
C GLN A 236 -11.78 1.29 4.18
N ARG A 237 -11.23 0.09 4.44
CA ARG A 237 -10.34 -0.63 3.53
C ARG A 237 -10.97 -0.85 2.15
N ALA A 238 -12.25 -1.23 2.07
CA ALA A 238 -12.97 -1.40 0.80
C ALA A 238 -13.01 -0.12 -0.05
N ALA A 239 -13.13 1.05 0.59
CA ALA A 239 -13.05 2.33 -0.11
C ALA A 239 -11.61 2.69 -0.53
N GLU A 240 -10.62 2.36 0.30
CA GLU A 240 -9.21 2.57 -0.02
C GLU A 240 -8.75 1.69 -1.19
N VAL A 241 -9.15 0.42 -1.23
CA VAL A 241 -8.81 -0.48 -2.35
C VAL A 241 -9.56 -0.14 -3.63
N ALA A 242 -10.70 0.55 -3.55
CA ALA A 242 -11.37 1.12 -4.72
C ALA A 242 -10.54 2.25 -5.36
N TYR A 243 -9.75 2.97 -4.54
CA TYR A 243 -8.75 3.93 -5.02
C TYR A 243 -7.46 3.25 -5.47
N TYR A 244 -6.84 2.45 -4.59
CA TYR A 244 -5.52 1.83 -4.77
C TYR A 244 -5.57 0.36 -4.35
N PHE A 245 -5.68 -0.56 -5.33
CA PHE A 245 -5.93 -1.98 -5.05
C PHE A 245 -4.65 -2.71 -4.60
N ALA A 246 -4.32 -2.57 -3.32
CA ALA A 246 -3.20 -3.25 -2.69
C ALA A 246 -3.47 -3.51 -1.20
N HIS A 247 -2.71 -4.45 -0.63
CA HIS A 247 -2.64 -4.65 0.83
C HIS A 247 -1.96 -3.48 1.54
N GLY A 248 -1.04 -2.77 0.86
CA GLY A 248 -0.55 -1.47 1.31
C GLY A 248 -1.58 -0.37 1.02
N ARG A 249 -1.59 0.67 1.86
CA ARG A 249 -2.44 1.85 1.70
C ARG A 249 -1.75 2.88 0.80
N ALA A 250 -2.54 3.79 0.24
CA ALA A 250 -2.06 4.81 -0.68
C ALA A 250 -1.20 5.90 -0.01
N ASP A 251 -1.17 5.96 1.32
CA ASP A 251 -0.27 6.78 2.13
C ASP A 251 0.93 6.00 2.67
N MET A 252 1.26 4.86 2.04
CA MET A 252 2.35 3.95 2.44
C MET A 252 2.20 3.25 3.78
N LYS A 253 1.08 3.45 4.47
CA LYS A 253 0.76 2.65 5.64
C LYS A 253 0.35 1.24 5.24
N THR A 254 0.31 0.36 6.23
CA THR A 254 -0.22 -0.99 6.09
C THR A 254 -1.73 -1.00 6.37
N TYR A 255 -2.41 -2.07 5.98
CA TYR A 255 -3.82 -2.26 6.35
C TYR A 255 -4.03 -2.31 7.87
N PHE A 256 -3.03 -2.77 8.66
CA PHE A 256 -3.06 -2.76 10.13
C PHE A 256 -3.27 -1.35 10.70
N ASP A 257 -2.68 -0.32 10.09
CA ASP A 257 -2.80 1.06 10.57
C ASP A 257 -4.26 1.55 10.53
N THR A 258 -5.10 0.98 9.68
CA THR A 258 -6.54 1.30 9.65
C THR A 258 -7.22 0.89 10.95
N LEU A 259 -6.81 -0.23 11.55
CA LEU A 259 -7.33 -0.70 12.82
C LEU A 259 -6.88 0.20 13.97
N GLU A 260 -5.60 0.58 13.98
CA GLU A 260 -5.04 1.48 15.00
C GLU A 260 -5.72 2.86 14.97
N GLU A 261 -5.93 3.42 13.78
CA GLU A 261 -6.67 4.68 13.57
C GLU A 261 -8.10 4.63 14.12
N MET A 262 -8.67 3.43 14.21
CA MET A 262 -10.01 3.17 14.74
C MET A 262 -10.01 2.78 16.22
N GLY A 263 -8.85 2.79 16.87
CA GLY A 263 -8.68 2.43 18.27
C GLY A 263 -8.70 0.92 18.53
N ILE A 264 -8.53 0.10 17.50
CA ILE A 264 -8.43 -1.36 17.59
C ILE A 264 -6.94 -1.71 17.66
N THR A 265 -6.43 -1.98 18.87
CA THR A 265 -5.03 -2.35 19.12
C THR A 265 -4.92 -3.82 19.53
N ASP A 266 -3.72 -4.39 19.42
CA ASP A 266 -3.36 -5.73 19.93
C ASP A 266 -4.11 -6.91 19.27
N VAL A 267 -4.50 -6.75 18.00
CA VAL A 267 -5.20 -7.79 17.23
C VAL A 267 -4.41 -8.15 15.99
N TYR A 268 -4.07 -9.42 15.84
CA TYR A 268 -3.57 -9.95 14.57
C TYR A 268 -4.73 -10.11 13.60
N VAL A 269 -4.62 -9.41 12.48
CA VAL A 269 -5.54 -9.56 11.37
C VAL A 269 -4.86 -10.10 10.11
N GLY A 270 -5.63 -10.81 9.30
CA GLY A 270 -5.27 -11.17 7.94
C GLY A 270 -6.27 -10.62 6.95
N GLU A 271 -5.80 -10.03 5.86
CA GLU A 271 -6.63 -9.41 4.82
C GLU A 271 -6.66 -10.28 3.56
N ASN A 272 -7.83 -10.41 2.93
CA ASN A 272 -7.97 -10.89 1.55
C ASN A 272 -8.65 -9.84 0.68
N LEU A 273 -8.18 -9.68 -0.55
CA LEU A 273 -8.69 -8.69 -1.51
C LEU A 273 -9.11 -9.34 -2.82
N ILE A 274 -10.25 -8.93 -3.36
CA ILE A 274 -10.63 -9.29 -4.74
C ILE A 274 -11.48 -8.18 -5.38
N THR A 275 -11.30 -7.94 -6.67
CA THR A 275 -12.08 -6.95 -7.43
C THR A 275 -12.51 -7.45 -8.80
N GLY A 276 -13.66 -6.96 -9.27
CA GLY A 276 -14.16 -7.25 -10.60
C GLY A 276 -15.63 -6.91 -10.80
N THR A 277 -16.05 -6.75 -12.05
CA THR A 277 -17.43 -6.40 -12.43
C THR A 277 -18.43 -7.54 -12.19
N SER A 278 -17.99 -8.79 -12.27
CA SER A 278 -18.82 -9.98 -12.02
C SER A 278 -18.96 -10.34 -10.53
N LEU A 279 -18.27 -9.63 -9.64
CA LEU A 279 -18.18 -9.92 -8.22
C LEU A 279 -19.29 -9.28 -7.38
N ARG A 280 -20.31 -8.69 -8.02
CA ARG A 280 -21.58 -8.42 -7.33
C ARG A 280 -22.18 -9.69 -6.70
N ASN A 281 -21.88 -10.86 -7.26
CA ASN A 281 -22.29 -12.13 -6.69
C ASN A 281 -21.25 -12.60 -5.64
N VAL A 282 -21.67 -12.69 -4.38
CA VAL A 282 -20.82 -13.10 -3.25
C VAL A 282 -20.16 -14.47 -3.45
N ARG A 283 -20.83 -15.43 -4.13
CA ARG A 283 -20.25 -16.75 -4.43
C ARG A 283 -19.13 -16.67 -5.46
N ASN A 284 -19.21 -15.75 -6.42
CA ASN A 284 -18.11 -15.51 -7.36
C ASN A 284 -16.91 -14.90 -6.64
N ALA A 285 -17.14 -13.95 -5.73
CA ALA A 285 -16.08 -13.36 -4.91
C ALA A 285 -15.36 -14.44 -4.08
N LEU A 286 -16.11 -15.28 -3.36
CA LEU A 286 -15.52 -16.40 -2.62
C LEU A 286 -14.79 -17.39 -3.53
N ALA A 287 -15.39 -17.76 -4.68
CA ALA A 287 -14.77 -18.71 -5.60
C ALA A 287 -13.40 -18.22 -6.11
N GLY A 288 -13.27 -16.91 -6.38
CA GLY A 288 -12.00 -16.28 -6.73
C GLY A 288 -10.98 -16.36 -5.59
N LEU A 289 -11.40 -15.99 -4.37
CA LEU A 289 -10.55 -16.03 -3.17
C LEU A 289 -10.17 -17.45 -2.71
N LYS A 290 -10.95 -18.48 -3.08
CA LYS A 290 -10.64 -19.87 -2.76
C LYS A 290 -9.47 -20.41 -3.53
N GLU A 291 -9.14 -19.86 -4.69
CA GLU A 291 -7.92 -20.20 -5.45
C GLU A 291 -7.74 -21.71 -5.69
N SER A 292 -8.85 -22.47 -5.78
CA SER A 292 -8.83 -23.94 -5.80
C SER A 292 -8.05 -24.52 -6.99
N GLY A 293 -7.97 -23.76 -8.09
CA GLY A 293 -7.25 -24.15 -9.31
C GLY A 293 -5.83 -23.62 -9.42
N LEU A 294 -5.32 -22.92 -8.40
CA LEU A 294 -3.99 -22.31 -8.42
C LEU A 294 -2.98 -23.14 -7.61
N PRO A 295 -1.68 -23.11 -7.96
CA PRO A 295 -0.62 -23.74 -7.17
C PRO A 295 -0.44 -23.04 -5.83
N TYR A 296 0.24 -23.70 -4.88
CA TYR A 296 0.49 -23.24 -3.52
C TYR A 296 0.95 -21.79 -3.43
N GLN A 297 1.91 -21.35 -4.24
CA GLN A 297 2.42 -19.98 -4.19
C GLN A 297 1.34 -18.90 -4.43
N TYR A 298 0.25 -19.26 -5.11
CA TYR A 298 -0.89 -18.39 -5.41
C TYR A 298 -2.16 -18.80 -4.64
N GLN A 299 -2.02 -19.51 -3.50
CA GLN A 299 -3.11 -19.87 -2.60
C GLN A 299 -3.08 -19.05 -1.28
N GLY A 300 -2.63 -17.80 -1.36
CA GLY A 300 -2.50 -16.91 -0.20
C GLY A 300 -3.84 -16.67 0.48
N HIS A 301 -4.86 -16.28 -0.28
CA HIS A 301 -6.19 -15.97 0.24
C HIS A 301 -6.87 -17.20 0.83
N ARG A 302 -6.70 -18.34 0.16
CA ARG A 302 -7.19 -19.64 0.61
C ARG A 302 -6.61 -20.02 1.97
N ARG A 303 -5.28 -19.93 2.13
CA ARG A 303 -4.61 -20.24 3.40
C ARG A 303 -5.01 -19.27 4.51
N ASN A 304 -5.23 -18.00 4.18
CA ASN A 304 -5.72 -17.01 5.13
C ASN A 304 -7.12 -17.40 5.67
N MET A 305 -8.07 -17.73 4.78
CA MET A 305 -9.40 -18.21 5.17
C MET A 305 -9.37 -19.52 5.98
N LEU A 306 -8.36 -20.38 5.77
CA LEU A 306 -8.18 -21.67 6.45
C LEU A 306 -7.18 -21.62 7.61
N ASN A 307 -6.81 -20.44 8.12
CA ASN A 307 -5.95 -20.36 9.28
C ASN A 307 -6.75 -20.69 10.56
N GLU A 308 -6.27 -21.68 11.33
CA GLU A 308 -6.92 -22.16 12.56
C GLU A 308 -6.91 -21.11 13.69
N LYS A 309 -6.01 -20.12 13.61
CA LYS A 309 -5.88 -19.06 14.62
C LYS A 309 -6.97 -18.00 14.52
N HIS A 310 -7.67 -17.90 13.40
CA HIS A 310 -8.78 -16.95 13.25
C HIS A 310 -9.98 -17.39 14.08
N VAL A 311 -10.54 -16.43 14.83
CA VAL A 311 -11.70 -16.58 15.71
C VAL A 311 -12.87 -15.73 15.23
N SER A 312 -12.61 -14.53 14.69
CA SER A 312 -13.64 -13.65 14.14
C SER A 312 -13.29 -13.16 12.74
N CYS A 313 -14.27 -12.58 12.06
CA CYS A 313 -14.08 -11.96 10.75
C CYS A 313 -15.08 -10.84 10.50
N ALA A 314 -14.73 -9.97 9.56
CA ALA A 314 -15.66 -9.05 8.93
C ALA A 314 -15.40 -8.95 7.43
N PHE A 315 -16.43 -8.54 6.70
CA PHE A 315 -16.37 -8.46 5.25
C PHE A 315 -16.97 -7.15 4.80
N ALA A 316 -16.37 -6.55 3.77
CA ALA A 316 -16.92 -5.37 3.14
C ALA A 316 -16.91 -5.46 1.62
N CYS A 317 -17.88 -4.79 1.01
CA CYS A 317 -17.97 -4.65 -0.44
C CYS A 317 -18.30 -3.20 -0.78
N ALA A 318 -17.38 -2.54 -1.50
CA ALA A 318 -17.58 -1.20 -2.06
C ALA A 318 -17.66 -1.27 -3.58
N GLU A 319 -18.65 -0.60 -4.17
CA GLU A 319 -18.80 -0.43 -5.61
C GLU A 319 -18.33 0.96 -6.03
N TYR A 320 -17.50 0.97 -7.07
CA TYR A 320 -17.01 2.19 -7.70
C TYR A 320 -16.92 1.98 -9.22
N ASN A 321 -17.60 2.83 -9.99
CA ASN A 321 -17.65 2.77 -11.45
C ASN A 321 -18.02 1.37 -12.00
N GLY A 322 -18.92 0.63 -11.32
CA GLY A 322 -19.34 -0.71 -11.72
C GLY A 322 -18.36 -1.84 -11.40
N LEU A 323 -17.23 -1.57 -10.76
CA LEU A 323 -16.37 -2.59 -10.16
C LEU A 323 -16.72 -2.78 -8.68
N TYR A 324 -16.70 -4.03 -8.23
CA TYR A 324 -16.94 -4.43 -6.84
C TYR A 324 -15.63 -4.80 -6.17
N TYR A 325 -15.27 -4.07 -5.12
CA TYR A 325 -14.05 -4.25 -4.35
C TYR A 325 -14.39 -4.90 -3.02
N TRP A 326 -13.91 -6.12 -2.84
CA TRP A 326 -14.17 -6.94 -1.67
C TRP A 326 -12.94 -6.99 -0.76
N VAL A 327 -13.21 -6.85 0.53
CA VAL A 327 -12.23 -7.02 1.60
C VAL A 327 -12.75 -8.07 2.57
N GLN A 328 -11.91 -9.05 2.91
CA GLN A 328 -12.14 -9.91 4.06
C GLN A 328 -11.07 -9.62 5.11
N GLU A 329 -11.52 -9.30 6.31
CA GLU A 329 -10.66 -9.16 7.49
C GLU A 329 -10.91 -10.34 8.42
N PHE A 330 -9.85 -11.00 8.85
CA PHE A 330 -9.89 -12.11 9.79
C PHE A 330 -9.09 -11.76 11.02
N SER A 331 -9.55 -12.11 12.23
CA SER A 331 -8.91 -11.73 13.47
C SER A 331 -8.70 -12.91 14.41
N TYR A 332 -7.64 -12.88 15.22
CA TYR A 332 -7.37 -13.89 16.26
C TYR A 332 -8.23 -13.71 17.52
N GLY A 333 -8.97 -12.60 17.62
CA GLY A 333 -9.86 -12.29 18.73
C GLY A 333 -11.14 -11.59 18.29
N LEU A 334 -12.15 -11.61 19.14
CA LEU A 334 -13.39 -10.87 18.91
C LEU A 334 -13.28 -9.47 19.52
N ILE A 335 -13.36 -8.44 18.69
CA ILE A 335 -13.32 -7.02 19.08
C ILE A 335 -14.70 -6.56 19.53
N GLY A 336 -15.73 -6.78 18.70
CA GLY A 336 -17.10 -6.46 19.07
C GLY A 336 -18.16 -7.12 18.18
N ASP A 337 -19.07 -7.88 18.78
CA ASP A 337 -20.18 -8.56 18.11
C ASP A 337 -21.52 -7.82 18.23
N SER A 338 -21.50 -6.58 18.73
CA SER A 338 -22.70 -5.75 18.84
C SER A 338 -23.22 -5.38 17.45
N TYR A 339 -24.40 -5.90 17.11
CA TYR A 339 -25.03 -5.68 15.81
C TYR A 339 -25.11 -4.20 15.43
N THR A 340 -24.63 -3.89 14.22
CA THR A 340 -24.82 -2.59 13.56
C THR A 340 -25.81 -2.72 12.41
N PRO A 341 -26.64 -1.70 12.12
CA PRO A 341 -27.50 -1.69 10.93
C PRO A 341 -26.68 -1.87 9.64
N VAL A 342 -27.22 -2.65 8.71
CA VAL A 342 -26.58 -2.89 7.40
C VAL A 342 -26.45 -1.58 6.63
N ASN A 343 -25.25 -1.32 6.08
CA ASN A 343 -24.99 -0.14 5.25
C ASN A 343 -24.96 -0.47 3.75
N THR A 344 -25.96 0.02 3.02
CA THR A 344 -26.05 -0.08 1.55
C THR A 344 -26.05 1.29 0.87
N ASN A 345 -25.52 2.31 1.55
CA ASN A 345 -25.57 3.69 1.08
C ASN A 345 -24.37 4.04 0.20
N THR A 346 -24.57 5.03 -0.66
CA THR A 346 -23.47 5.74 -1.30
C THR A 346 -22.92 6.79 -0.34
N GLU A 347 -21.64 6.68 -0.02
CA GLU A 347 -20.96 7.52 0.95
C GLU A 347 -19.64 8.05 0.39
N THR A 348 -19.24 9.22 0.90
CA THR A 348 -17.90 9.76 0.63
C THR A 348 -16.98 9.34 1.77
N ARG A 349 -15.88 8.70 1.42
CA ARG A 349 -14.82 8.30 2.34
C ARG A 349 -13.58 9.15 2.10
N THR A 350 -12.89 9.46 3.19
CA THR A 350 -11.57 10.06 3.12
C THR A 350 -10.56 8.95 2.92
N ILE A 351 -9.78 9.05 1.85
CA ILE A 351 -8.67 8.15 1.54
C ILE A 351 -7.40 8.91 1.84
N HIS A 352 -6.57 8.38 2.73
CA HIS A 352 -5.24 8.91 2.98
C HIS A 352 -4.32 8.46 1.83
N ALA A 353 -3.65 9.42 1.21
CA ALA A 353 -2.78 9.19 0.07
C ALA A 353 -1.50 10.01 0.16
N CYS A 354 -0.49 9.60 -0.61
CA CYS A 354 0.72 10.36 -0.85
C CYS A 354 0.99 10.56 -2.35
N ASP A 355 1.83 11.54 -2.66
CA ASP A 355 2.31 11.87 -4.01
C ASP A 355 3.10 10.75 -4.68
N ILE A 356 3.74 9.86 -3.91
CA ILE A 356 4.44 8.69 -4.46
C ILE A 356 3.47 7.71 -5.13
N TYR A 357 2.34 7.39 -4.48
CA TYR A 357 1.37 6.43 -4.99
C TYR A 357 0.22 7.06 -5.77
N THR A 358 0.35 8.34 -6.09
CA THR A 358 -0.72 9.13 -6.69
C THR A 358 -0.18 10.00 -7.81
N VAL A 359 -0.66 9.76 -9.03
CA VAL A 359 -0.17 10.39 -10.24
C VAL A 359 -1.30 10.97 -11.10
N GLY A 360 -0.94 11.82 -12.05
CA GLY A 360 -1.86 12.22 -13.12
C GLY A 360 -3.10 12.97 -12.62
N TRP A 361 -2.94 14.05 -11.86
CA TRP A 361 -4.05 14.94 -11.57
C TRP A 361 -4.54 15.62 -12.86
N LYS A 362 -5.85 15.57 -13.12
CA LYS A 362 -6.46 16.33 -14.24
C LYS A 362 -7.94 16.62 -14.02
N MET A 363 -8.45 17.60 -14.76
CA MET A 363 -9.88 17.80 -14.90
C MET A 363 -10.46 16.81 -15.90
N GLU A 364 -11.67 16.32 -15.63
CA GLU A 364 -12.41 15.42 -16.53
C GLU A 364 -12.57 16.02 -17.93
N LYS A 365 -12.81 17.33 -18.00
CA LYS A 365 -12.89 18.10 -19.24
C LYS A 365 -11.77 19.13 -19.32
N GLU A 366 -11.03 19.12 -20.42
CA GLU A 366 -9.99 20.12 -20.71
C GLU A 366 -10.58 21.47 -21.17
N THR A 367 -11.76 21.42 -21.79
CA THR A 367 -12.48 22.61 -22.27
C THR A 367 -13.97 22.50 -21.97
N LEU A 368 -14.58 23.62 -21.59
CA LEU A 368 -16.01 23.76 -21.36
C LEU A 368 -16.54 25.00 -22.06
N ASP A 369 -17.73 24.85 -22.63
CA ASP A 369 -18.44 25.94 -23.28
C ASP A 369 -19.66 26.33 -22.43
N LEU A 370 -19.83 27.62 -22.17
CA LEU A 370 -20.91 28.17 -21.35
C LEU A 370 -21.55 29.38 -22.05
N ALA A 371 -22.85 29.58 -21.80
CA ALA A 371 -23.53 30.80 -22.23
C ALA A 371 -23.28 31.96 -21.25
N PRO A 372 -23.22 33.22 -21.70
CA PRO A 372 -23.21 34.39 -20.81
C PRO A 372 -24.37 34.34 -19.79
N GLY A 373 -24.09 34.74 -18.55
CA GLY A 373 -25.04 34.69 -17.44
C GLY A 373 -25.12 33.34 -16.71
N THR A 374 -24.53 32.26 -17.26
CA THR A 374 -24.50 30.94 -16.59
C THR A 374 -23.76 31.04 -15.26
N SER A 375 -24.36 30.53 -14.19
CA SER A 375 -23.72 30.44 -12.87
C SER A 375 -24.00 29.10 -12.21
N GLY A 376 -23.13 28.67 -11.31
CA GLY A 376 -23.27 27.38 -10.67
C GLY A 376 -22.04 26.97 -9.88
N LYS A 377 -21.90 25.65 -9.66
CA LYS A 377 -20.77 25.03 -8.98
C LYS A 377 -19.85 24.38 -10.00
N ILE A 378 -18.54 24.62 -9.90
CA ILE A 378 -17.55 24.04 -10.82
C ILE A 378 -17.56 22.52 -10.69
N SER A 379 -17.59 22.00 -9.45
CA SER A 379 -17.73 20.58 -9.11
C SER A 379 -18.91 19.84 -9.77
N LYS A 380 -19.93 20.57 -10.27
CA LYS A 380 -21.09 20.00 -10.97
C LYS A 380 -20.93 19.94 -12.48
N ILE A 381 -20.04 20.75 -13.06
CA ILE A 381 -19.84 20.85 -14.51
C ILE A 381 -18.52 20.22 -14.98
N ASN A 382 -17.55 20.11 -14.07
CA ASN A 382 -16.26 19.47 -14.28
C ASN A 382 -15.80 18.79 -12.98
N ALA A 383 -15.19 17.61 -13.10
CA ALA A 383 -14.73 16.84 -11.95
C ALA A 383 -13.20 16.80 -11.89
N LEU A 384 -12.64 16.83 -10.67
CA LEU A 384 -11.25 16.47 -10.46
C LEU A 384 -11.11 14.95 -10.59
N THR A 385 -10.13 14.53 -11.36
CA THR A 385 -9.80 13.13 -11.55
C THR A 385 -8.32 12.89 -11.30
N ILE A 386 -8.00 11.70 -10.82
CA ILE A 386 -6.68 11.33 -10.32
C ILE A 386 -6.41 9.86 -10.62
N SER A 387 -5.16 9.48 -10.89
CA SER A 387 -4.80 8.08 -11.06
C SER A 387 -3.91 7.64 -9.91
N PRO A 388 -4.16 6.49 -9.26
CA PRO A 388 -3.09 5.87 -8.47
C PRO A 388 -1.91 5.51 -9.38
N THR A 389 -0.71 5.33 -8.79
CA THR A 389 0.35 4.58 -9.47
C THR A 389 -0.14 3.17 -9.79
N LYS A 390 0.24 2.64 -10.95
CA LYS A 390 -0.23 1.34 -11.39
C LYS A 390 0.30 0.25 -10.46
N THR A 391 -0.58 -0.42 -9.72
CA THR A 391 -0.24 -1.70 -9.07
C THR A 391 -0.50 -2.85 -10.02
N HIS A 392 -1.46 -2.67 -10.94
CA HIS A 392 -1.79 -3.64 -11.96
C HIS A 392 -1.98 -3.01 -13.35
N LYS A 393 -1.67 -3.78 -14.40
CA LYS A 393 -1.76 -3.34 -15.81
C LYS A 393 -3.16 -2.90 -16.25
N TRP A 394 -4.21 -3.27 -15.51
CA TRP A 394 -5.60 -2.96 -15.83
C TRP A 394 -6.12 -1.68 -15.16
N GLU A 395 -5.32 -1.06 -14.27
CA GLU A 395 -5.72 0.12 -13.48
C GLU A 395 -5.49 1.47 -14.18
N ASP A 396 -5.56 1.52 -15.51
CA ASP A 396 -5.39 2.76 -16.29
C ASP A 396 -6.58 3.74 -16.15
N GLN A 397 -7.34 3.62 -15.07
CA GLN A 397 -8.56 4.37 -14.83
C GLN A 397 -8.32 5.54 -13.87
N TYR A 398 -8.73 6.72 -14.30
CA TYR A 398 -8.80 7.86 -13.42
C TYR A 398 -9.99 7.71 -12.46
N ARG A 399 -9.77 8.02 -11.19
CA ARG A 399 -10.79 8.11 -10.15
C ARG A 399 -11.28 9.55 -10.07
N LYS A 400 -12.59 9.74 -10.18
CA LYS A 400 -13.25 10.98 -9.78
C LYS A 400 -13.22 11.13 -8.26
N VAL A 401 -12.78 12.28 -7.79
CA VAL A 401 -12.77 12.66 -6.38
C VAL A 401 -13.63 13.90 -6.15
N GLU A 402 -14.26 13.98 -4.98
CA GLU A 402 -15.22 15.02 -4.58
C GLU A 402 -14.58 16.10 -3.69
N ASN A 403 -13.25 16.22 -3.73
CA ASN A 403 -12.52 17.23 -2.98
C ASN A 403 -13.01 18.65 -3.34
N VAL A 404 -13.19 19.48 -2.32
CA VAL A 404 -13.53 20.90 -2.51
C VAL A 404 -12.27 21.65 -2.90
N LEU A 405 -12.29 22.31 -4.06
CA LEU A 405 -11.16 23.07 -4.59
C LEU A 405 -11.41 24.57 -4.52
N SER A 406 -10.31 25.32 -4.42
CA SER A 406 -10.31 26.77 -4.58
C SER A 406 -9.83 27.15 -5.98
N TRP A 407 -10.58 28.01 -6.66
CA TRP A 407 -10.38 28.35 -8.06
C TRP A 407 -9.96 29.80 -8.25
N THR A 408 -9.17 30.04 -9.30
CA THR A 408 -8.84 31.37 -9.84
C THR A 408 -9.13 31.42 -11.33
N SER A 409 -9.59 32.57 -11.83
CA SER A 409 -9.77 32.82 -13.27
C SER A 409 -8.61 33.63 -13.83
N SER A 410 -8.14 33.26 -15.02
CA SER A 410 -7.20 34.09 -15.78
C SER A 410 -7.85 35.38 -16.32
N ASN A 411 -9.18 35.46 -16.35
CA ASN A 411 -9.94 36.62 -16.82
C ASN A 411 -11.31 36.71 -16.12
N GLU A 412 -11.34 37.43 -15.00
CA GLU A 412 -12.53 37.67 -14.17
C GLU A 412 -13.66 38.45 -14.86
N ASP A 413 -13.37 39.11 -15.99
CA ASP A 413 -14.40 39.76 -16.80
C ASP A 413 -15.18 38.77 -17.68
N VAL A 414 -14.56 37.64 -18.05
CA VAL A 414 -15.19 36.57 -18.85
C VAL A 414 -15.91 35.60 -17.93
N ILE A 415 -15.22 35.12 -16.89
CA ILE A 415 -15.78 34.24 -15.87
C ILE A 415 -15.16 34.58 -14.53
N SER A 416 -16.01 34.81 -13.53
CA SER A 416 -15.57 35.03 -12.15
C SER A 416 -15.78 33.82 -11.28
N VAL A 417 -14.88 33.59 -10.33
CA VAL A 417 -14.94 32.46 -9.40
C VAL A 417 -14.82 32.91 -7.94
N SER A 418 -15.48 32.17 -7.04
CA SER A 418 -15.36 32.36 -5.59
C SER A 418 -15.59 31.02 -4.91
N GLY A 419 -14.51 30.43 -4.38
CA GLY A 419 -14.49 29.03 -3.98
C GLY A 419 -14.88 28.12 -5.16
N ASP A 420 -15.84 27.22 -4.95
CA ASP A 420 -16.40 26.35 -5.99
C ASP A 420 -17.50 27.01 -6.85
N SER A 421 -17.88 28.26 -6.57
CA SER A 421 -18.91 28.96 -7.35
C SER A 421 -18.30 29.69 -8.55
N PHE A 422 -19.02 29.72 -9.67
CA PHE A 422 -18.63 30.52 -10.85
C PHE A 422 -19.79 31.35 -11.42
N THR A 423 -19.47 32.36 -12.22
CA THR A 423 -20.43 33.10 -13.08
C THR A 423 -19.74 33.50 -14.38
N ALA A 424 -20.25 32.99 -15.51
CA ALA A 424 -19.87 33.41 -16.85
C ALA A 424 -20.52 34.76 -17.16
N LYS A 425 -19.73 35.80 -17.43
CA LYS A 425 -20.21 37.18 -17.51
C LYS A 425 -20.41 37.66 -18.94
N LYS A 426 -19.39 37.51 -19.79
CA LYS A 426 -19.42 37.98 -21.18
C LYS A 426 -18.63 37.03 -22.08
N THR A 427 -18.88 37.13 -23.38
CA THR A 427 -18.19 36.31 -24.37
C THR A 427 -16.68 36.48 -24.32
N GLY A 428 -15.96 35.38 -24.54
CA GLY A 428 -14.50 35.31 -24.45
C GLY A 428 -14.02 33.98 -23.90
N THR A 429 -12.70 33.89 -23.69
CA THR A 429 -12.05 32.68 -23.16
C THR A 429 -11.30 33.02 -21.88
N ALA A 430 -11.34 32.11 -20.92
CA ALA A 430 -10.56 32.17 -19.69
C ALA A 430 -10.09 30.78 -19.30
N VAL A 431 -8.99 30.70 -18.56
CA VAL A 431 -8.51 29.47 -17.93
C VAL A 431 -8.86 29.52 -16.45
N LEU A 432 -9.52 28.47 -15.97
CA LEU A 432 -9.73 28.28 -14.54
C LEU A 432 -8.63 27.36 -14.01
N THR A 433 -7.99 27.76 -12.92
CA THR A 433 -6.91 27.03 -12.26
C THR A 433 -7.28 26.73 -10.81
N ALA A 434 -7.02 25.50 -10.35
CA ALA A 434 -7.17 25.09 -8.96
C ALA A 434 -5.89 24.43 -8.44
N VAL A 435 -5.65 24.57 -7.14
CA VAL A 435 -4.70 23.74 -6.39
C VAL A 435 -5.41 22.45 -6.01
N THR A 436 -4.77 21.30 -6.20
CA THR A 436 -5.34 20.00 -5.82
C THR A 436 -5.15 19.75 -4.32
N PRO A 437 -5.68 18.66 -3.76
CA PRO A 437 -5.34 18.23 -2.40
C PRO A 437 -3.83 18.08 -2.16
N ASP A 438 -3.06 17.75 -3.20
CA ASP A 438 -1.62 17.93 -3.20
C ASP A 438 -1.29 19.41 -3.48
N PRO A 439 -0.82 20.19 -2.49
CA PRO A 439 -0.58 21.62 -2.66
C PRO A 439 0.50 21.95 -3.70
N SER A 440 1.35 20.99 -4.07
CA SER A 440 2.38 21.17 -5.08
C SER A 440 1.81 21.11 -6.51
N VAL A 441 0.62 20.52 -6.68
CA VAL A 441 0.01 20.29 -7.99
C VAL A 441 -1.14 21.26 -8.26
N LYS A 442 -1.17 21.78 -9.50
CA LYS A 442 -2.27 22.60 -10.01
C LYS A 442 -2.90 21.93 -11.21
N VAL A 443 -4.22 22.04 -11.29
CA VAL A 443 -5.02 21.60 -12.44
C VAL A 443 -5.67 22.81 -13.11
N GLN A 444 -5.90 22.70 -14.41
CA GLN A 444 -6.49 23.77 -15.19
C GLN A 444 -7.43 23.23 -16.27
N PHE A 445 -8.42 24.04 -16.65
CA PHE A 445 -9.22 23.80 -17.83
C PHE A 445 -9.67 25.13 -18.45
N THR A 446 -9.96 25.09 -19.74
CA THR A 446 -10.38 26.27 -20.52
C THR A 446 -11.89 26.41 -20.47
N VAL A 447 -12.38 27.64 -20.28
CA VAL A 447 -13.79 27.99 -20.40
C VAL A 447 -13.95 28.97 -21.56
N ASN A 448 -14.78 28.62 -22.54
CA ASN A 448 -15.24 29.54 -23.57
C ASN A 448 -16.66 29.99 -23.24
N VAL A 449 -16.82 31.28 -23.02
CA VAL A 449 -18.14 31.90 -22.93
C VAL A 449 -18.50 32.40 -24.33
N LYS A 450 -19.60 31.89 -24.87
CA LYS A 450 -20.06 32.24 -26.22
C LYS A 450 -21.58 32.31 -26.24
N ASP A 451 -22.11 33.21 -27.07
CA ASP A 451 -23.54 33.29 -27.30
C ASP A 451 -24.03 31.95 -27.87
N GLU A 452 -25.23 31.50 -27.48
CA GLU A 452 -25.81 30.31 -28.10
C GLU A 452 -25.94 30.57 -29.61
N ASP A 453 -25.24 29.78 -30.43
CA ASP A 453 -25.54 29.74 -31.85
C ASP A 453 -27.01 29.26 -31.99
N GLU A 454 -27.88 30.06 -32.61
CA GLU A 454 -29.17 29.60 -33.13
C GLU A 454 -28.91 28.59 -34.26
N GLY A 455 -28.54 27.36 -33.90
CA GLY A 455 -28.38 26.21 -34.79
C GLY A 455 -29.55 25.21 -34.63
N PRO A 456 -29.94 24.48 -35.68
CA PRO A 456 -31.25 23.86 -35.79
C PRO A 456 -31.48 22.76 -34.75
N ILE A 457 -32.74 22.64 -34.32
CA ILE A 457 -33.25 21.58 -33.45
C ILE A 457 -32.95 20.21 -34.09
N ILE A 458 -31.99 19.48 -33.52
CA ILE A 458 -31.77 18.07 -33.80
C ILE A 458 -32.55 17.28 -32.75
N THR A 459 -33.63 16.62 -33.17
CA THR A 459 -34.34 15.63 -32.35
C THR A 459 -33.42 14.44 -32.06
N PRO A 460 -33.33 13.94 -30.82
CA PRO A 460 -32.48 12.80 -30.51
C PRO A 460 -33.05 11.52 -31.14
N GLU A 461 -32.28 10.88 -32.01
CA GLU A 461 -32.48 9.46 -32.31
C GLU A 461 -32.11 8.61 -31.08
N PRO A 462 -32.82 7.50 -30.82
CA PRO A 462 -32.53 6.65 -29.68
C PRO A 462 -31.21 5.91 -29.87
N THR A 463 -30.28 6.09 -28.94
CA THR A 463 -29.02 5.35 -28.87
C THR A 463 -29.29 3.86 -28.61
N PRO A 464 -28.73 2.92 -29.39
CA PRO A 464 -28.80 1.50 -29.07
C PRO A 464 -27.98 1.18 -27.81
N ALA A 465 -28.52 0.34 -26.94
CA ALA A 465 -27.79 -0.20 -25.81
C ALA A 465 -26.62 -1.07 -26.27
N VAL A 466 -25.38 -0.63 -26.02
CA VAL A 466 -24.19 -1.47 -26.17
C VAL A 466 -24.00 -2.26 -24.89
N LYS A 467 -24.32 -3.56 -24.94
CA LYS A 467 -23.80 -4.55 -23.98
C LYS A 467 -22.41 -4.96 -24.44
N THR A 468 -21.39 -4.65 -23.66
CA THR A 468 -20.10 -5.35 -23.71
C THR A 468 -19.92 -6.12 -22.40
N VAL A 469 -20.00 -7.44 -22.50
CA VAL A 469 -19.54 -8.38 -21.47
C VAL A 469 -18.14 -8.77 -21.89
N GLU A 470 -17.13 -8.29 -21.19
CA GLU A 470 -15.78 -8.82 -21.29
C GLU A 470 -15.47 -9.61 -20.00
N MET A 471 -15.46 -10.93 -20.14
CA MET A 471 -14.85 -11.84 -19.16
C MET A 471 -13.39 -12.02 -19.54
N TYR A 472 -12.46 -11.50 -18.74
CA TYR A 472 -11.04 -11.84 -18.89
C TYR A 472 -10.63 -12.87 -17.85
N ARG A 473 -10.26 -14.05 -18.36
CA ARG A 473 -9.58 -15.12 -17.62
C ARG A 473 -8.18 -14.63 -17.28
N LEU A 474 -7.80 -14.70 -16.00
CA LEU A 474 -6.41 -14.63 -15.57
C LEU A 474 -5.66 -15.85 -16.13
N TYR A 475 -4.86 -15.61 -17.16
CA TYR A 475 -3.79 -16.50 -17.59
C TYR A 475 -2.51 -15.67 -17.43
N ASN A 476 -1.72 -15.97 -16.40
CA ASN A 476 -0.33 -15.51 -16.32
C ASN A 476 0.57 -16.71 -16.61
N PRO A 477 1.16 -16.82 -17.82
CA PRO A 477 2.38 -17.57 -18.01
C PRO A 477 3.53 -16.58 -17.85
N ASN A 478 4.13 -16.59 -16.66
CA ASN A 478 5.53 -16.30 -16.32
C ASN A 478 5.61 -16.18 -14.80
#